data_AF-A0A0C1ZJ11-F1
#
_entry.id   AF-A0A0C1ZJ11-F1
#
_cell.length_a   1.000
_cell.length_b   1.000
_cell.length_c   1.000
_cell.angle_alpha   90.00
_cell.angle_beta   90.00
_cell.angle_gamma   90.00
#
_symmetry.space_group_name_H-M   'P 1'
#
loop_
_entity.id
_entity.type
_entity.pdbx_description
1 polymer ?
#
loop_
_entity_poly.entity_id
_entity_poly.type
_entity_poly.pdbx_seq_one_letter_code
_entity_poly.pdbx_strand_id
1 'polypeptide(L)'
;MANKRNLFPISNFSNDLGKQLEKTYDQMDVMILSIYEEAKKVQEEYWSKVKGITKEIYDQNKSSIVKRSGDDLSAMTFVVYAPIIKLDSNGNSHSLGMYWGKAKYGHKTKSGNGDKKVQRKSDHVSMRKAPSPYMPGRYEASQFKFNDHNIWQREIVLSIETKLAELRTIIFKLNLSYSDLKTVLEDIDIAFKKNDPVEHSTLTTEAELLGELRKALHKFDMDPNRLTREQGQLLMNTPDSVLRNFDINPEIRDTYFG
;
A
#
# COMPACT_ATOMS: atom_id res chain seq x y z
N MET A 1 -61.45 6.87 -0.72
CA MET A 1 -60.28 7.52 -1.36
C MET A 1 -59.02 6.93 -0.73
N ALA A 2 -58.46 5.89 -1.34
CA ALA A 2 -57.27 5.22 -0.83
C ALA A 2 -56.02 5.97 -1.33
N ASN A 3 -55.17 6.36 -0.37
CA ASN A 3 -53.90 7.04 -0.57
C ASN A 3 -52.97 6.14 -1.41
N LYS A 4 -52.80 6.46 -2.71
CA LYS A 4 -51.68 5.96 -3.51
C LYS A 4 -50.40 6.61 -2.98
N ARG A 5 -49.74 5.96 -2.02
CA ARG A 5 -48.34 6.26 -1.70
C ARG A 5 -47.52 5.94 -2.93
N ASN A 6 -47.00 6.97 -3.57
CA ASN A 6 -45.91 6.86 -4.54
C ASN A 6 -44.71 6.21 -3.85
N LEU A 7 -44.60 4.88 -3.98
CA LEU A 7 -43.36 4.17 -3.74
C LEU A 7 -42.43 4.58 -4.88
N PHE A 8 -41.49 5.49 -4.59
CA PHE A 8 -40.35 5.68 -5.46
C PHE A 8 -39.64 4.33 -5.64
N PRO A 9 -39.27 3.95 -6.88
CA PRO A 9 -38.61 2.68 -7.11
C PRO A 9 -37.24 2.71 -6.44
N ILE A 10 -37.10 1.91 -5.38
CA ILE A 10 -35.87 1.74 -4.57
C ILE A 10 -34.67 1.36 -5.47
N SER A 11 -34.93 0.71 -6.61
CA SER A 11 -33.92 0.32 -7.61
C SER A 11 -33.18 1.49 -8.26
N ASN A 12 -33.82 2.65 -8.46
CA ASN A 12 -33.15 3.82 -9.07
C ASN A 12 -32.25 4.54 -8.06
N PHE A 13 -32.65 4.60 -6.80
CA PHE A 13 -31.85 5.24 -5.73
C PHE A 13 -30.58 4.44 -5.42
N SER A 14 -30.66 3.11 -5.49
CA SER A 14 -29.53 2.19 -5.33
C SER A 14 -28.46 2.39 -6.41
N ASN A 15 -28.88 2.48 -7.67
CA ASN A 15 -27.98 2.60 -8.82
C ASN A 15 -27.25 3.96 -8.84
N ASP A 16 -27.93 5.03 -8.41
CA ASP A 16 -27.32 6.36 -8.28
C ASP A 16 -26.35 6.44 -7.10
N LEU A 17 -26.66 5.81 -5.95
CA LEU A 17 -25.75 5.75 -4.81
C LEU A 17 -24.49 4.94 -5.13
N GLY A 18 -24.62 3.77 -5.76
CA GLY A 18 -23.48 2.95 -6.18
C GLY A 18 -22.53 3.71 -7.09
N LYS A 19 -23.06 4.38 -8.14
CA LYS A 19 -22.26 5.22 -9.04
C LYS A 19 -21.58 6.40 -8.34
N GLN A 20 -22.23 7.00 -7.34
CA GLN A 20 -21.62 8.07 -6.54
C GLN A 20 -20.46 7.56 -5.68
N LEU A 21 -20.58 6.36 -5.12
CA LEU A 21 -19.52 5.75 -4.32
C LEU A 21 -18.34 5.31 -5.20
N GLU A 22 -18.59 4.70 -6.36
CA GLU A 22 -17.55 4.38 -7.35
C GLU A 22 -16.82 5.65 -7.82
N LYS A 23 -17.56 6.71 -8.15
CA LYS A 23 -16.94 8.00 -8.50
C LYS A 23 -16.08 8.56 -7.37
N THR A 24 -16.53 8.42 -6.12
CA THR A 24 -15.77 8.86 -4.95
C THR A 24 -14.48 8.05 -4.81
N TYR A 25 -14.57 6.74 -5.01
CA TYR A 25 -13.43 5.83 -5.00
C TYR A 25 -12.39 6.23 -6.05
N ASP A 26 -12.81 6.45 -7.30
CA ASP A 26 -11.91 6.91 -8.39
C ASP A 26 -11.24 8.25 -8.07
N GLN A 27 -11.99 9.19 -7.46
CA GLN A 27 -11.44 10.48 -7.04
C GLN A 27 -10.36 10.31 -5.97
N MET A 28 -10.49 9.36 -5.06
CA MET A 28 -9.48 9.09 -4.03
C MET A 28 -8.17 8.55 -4.64
N ASP A 29 -8.26 7.70 -5.67
CA ASP A 29 -7.08 7.23 -6.40
C ASP A 29 -6.34 8.38 -7.09
N VAL A 30 -7.07 9.28 -7.74
CA VAL A 30 -6.49 10.48 -8.35
C VAL A 30 -5.81 11.36 -7.28
N MET A 31 -6.41 11.51 -6.10
CA MET A 31 -5.80 12.26 -4.99
C MET A 31 -4.51 11.61 -4.49
N ILE A 32 -4.48 10.29 -4.32
CA ILE A 32 -3.28 9.55 -3.89
C ILE A 32 -2.14 9.73 -4.89
N LEU A 33 -2.43 9.62 -6.20
CA LEU A 33 -1.45 9.85 -7.25
C LEU A 33 -0.94 11.30 -7.25
N SER A 34 -1.82 12.28 -7.03
CA SER A 34 -1.41 13.68 -6.91
C SER A 34 -0.45 13.91 -5.73
N ILE A 35 -0.69 13.26 -4.59
CA ILE A 35 0.21 13.34 -3.43
C ILE A 35 1.56 12.68 -3.73
N TYR A 36 1.57 11.58 -4.48
CA TYR A 36 2.82 10.93 -4.91
C TYR A 36 3.68 11.85 -5.78
N GLU A 37 3.06 12.53 -6.75
CA GLU A 37 3.75 13.51 -7.59
C GLU A 37 4.26 14.70 -6.77
N GLU A 38 3.48 15.17 -5.79
CA GLU A 38 3.95 16.22 -4.89
C GLU A 38 5.14 15.77 -4.03
N ALA A 39 5.12 14.53 -3.54
CA ALA A 39 6.23 13.96 -2.80
C ALA A 39 7.50 13.91 -3.67
N LYS A 40 7.38 13.51 -4.95
CA LYS A 40 8.51 13.53 -5.90
C LYS A 40 9.09 14.93 -6.07
N LYS A 41 8.26 15.97 -6.20
CA LYS A 41 8.75 17.36 -6.27
C LYS A 41 9.51 17.75 -5.00
N VAL A 42 9.04 17.33 -3.83
CA VAL A 42 9.75 17.54 -2.55
C VAL A 42 11.13 16.83 -2.57
N GLN A 43 11.22 15.61 -3.13
CA GLN A 43 12.49 14.92 -3.32
C GLN A 43 13.40 15.65 -4.34
N GLU A 44 12.86 16.20 -5.42
CA GLU A 44 13.62 16.97 -6.40
C GLU A 44 14.16 18.27 -5.78
N GLU A 45 13.36 18.95 -4.96
CA GLU A 45 13.77 20.13 -4.18
C GLU A 45 14.96 19.80 -3.26
N TYR A 46 14.91 18.67 -2.55
CA TYR A 46 16.02 18.17 -1.74
C TYR A 46 17.31 18.08 -2.58
N TRP A 47 17.26 17.43 -3.73
CA TRP A 47 18.42 17.26 -4.59
C TRP A 47 18.91 18.56 -5.22
N SER A 48 18.01 19.48 -5.53
CA SER A 48 18.36 20.81 -6.02
C SER A 48 19.18 21.59 -4.97
N LYS A 49 18.71 21.63 -3.72
CA LYS A 49 19.41 22.27 -2.59
C LYS A 49 20.78 21.66 -2.34
N VAL A 50 20.86 20.32 -2.30
CA VAL A 50 22.12 19.59 -2.12
C VAL A 50 23.13 19.92 -3.23
N LYS A 51 22.70 19.94 -4.50
CA LYS A 51 23.55 20.29 -5.64
C LYS A 51 24.05 21.73 -5.56
N GLY A 52 23.18 22.67 -5.17
CA GLY A 52 23.54 24.08 -4.98
C GLY A 52 24.68 24.25 -3.98
N ILE A 53 24.51 23.75 -2.76
CA ILE A 53 25.54 23.85 -1.71
C ILE A 53 26.83 23.13 -2.09
N THR A 54 26.71 21.94 -2.70
CA THR A 54 27.90 21.19 -3.19
C THR A 54 28.70 22.01 -4.20
N LYS A 55 28.00 22.68 -5.13
CA LYS A 55 28.63 23.56 -6.12
C LYS A 55 29.29 24.76 -5.45
N GLU A 56 28.63 25.40 -4.49
CA GLU A 56 29.21 26.53 -3.74
C GLU A 56 30.49 26.13 -3.02
N ILE A 57 30.51 24.99 -2.32
CA ILE A 57 31.70 24.47 -1.64
C ILE A 57 32.84 24.22 -2.66
N TYR A 58 32.51 23.65 -3.82
CA TYR A 58 33.48 23.41 -4.89
C TYR A 58 34.06 24.71 -5.45
N ASP A 59 33.22 25.69 -5.74
CA ASP A 59 33.62 26.97 -6.31
C ASP A 59 34.46 27.78 -5.30
N GLN A 60 34.08 27.78 -4.01
CA GLN A 60 34.88 28.36 -2.92
C GLN A 60 36.25 27.71 -2.80
N ASN A 61 36.33 26.38 -2.94
CA ASN A 61 37.61 25.68 -2.90
C ASN A 61 38.49 26.02 -4.11
N LYS A 62 37.87 26.18 -5.29
CA LYS A 62 38.58 26.51 -6.54
C LYS A 62 39.19 27.91 -6.49
N SER A 63 38.49 28.88 -5.88
CA SER A 63 38.94 30.27 -5.74
C SER A 63 39.85 30.52 -4.53
N SER A 64 39.95 29.56 -3.60
CA SER A 64 40.83 29.67 -2.43
C SER A 64 42.32 29.65 -2.81
N ILE A 65 43.12 30.49 -2.12
CA ILE A 65 44.59 30.50 -2.21
C ILE A 65 45.15 29.17 -1.71
N VAL A 66 44.60 28.65 -0.61
CA VAL A 66 44.94 27.33 -0.07
C VAL A 66 43.79 26.39 -0.38
N LYS A 67 43.99 25.52 -1.37
CA LYS A 67 42.98 24.53 -1.77
C LYS A 67 42.92 23.41 -0.75
N ARG A 68 41.71 23.01 -0.37
CA ARG A 68 41.46 21.78 0.38
C ARG A 68 41.90 20.57 -0.45
N SER A 69 42.32 19.52 0.24
CA SER A 69 42.64 18.24 -0.39
C SER A 69 41.40 17.63 -1.07
N GLY A 70 41.62 16.70 -2.01
CA GLY A 70 40.50 16.00 -2.67
C GLY A 70 39.64 15.21 -1.69
N ASP A 71 40.26 14.62 -0.66
CA ASP A 71 39.57 13.86 0.39
C ASP A 71 38.73 14.79 1.28
N ASP A 72 39.26 15.95 1.70
CA ASP A 72 38.53 16.93 2.52
C ASP A 72 37.34 17.53 1.75
N LEU A 73 37.57 17.92 0.49
CA LEU A 73 36.52 18.49 -0.36
C LEU A 73 35.40 17.46 -0.58
N SER A 74 35.76 16.21 -0.81
CA SER A 74 34.79 15.14 -1.00
C SER A 74 34.03 14.85 0.30
N ALA A 75 34.67 14.89 1.46
CA ALA A 75 34.01 14.74 2.76
C ALA A 75 32.96 15.84 3.04
N MET A 76 33.20 17.07 2.58
CA MET A 76 32.28 18.22 2.74
C MET A 76 31.11 18.23 1.75
N THR A 77 31.27 17.57 0.60
CA THR A 77 30.25 17.50 -0.46
C THR A 77 29.47 16.18 -0.45
N PHE A 78 29.75 15.33 0.55
CA PHE A 78 29.25 13.96 0.63
C PHE A 78 27.85 13.87 1.25
N VAL A 79 26.88 13.32 0.52
CA VAL A 79 25.50 13.17 0.99
C VAL A 79 25.33 11.93 1.88
N VAL A 80 24.83 12.10 3.10
CA VAL A 80 24.65 10.98 4.05
C VAL A 80 23.29 10.32 3.91
N TYR A 81 22.24 11.09 3.69
CA TYR A 81 20.84 10.62 3.69
C TYR A 81 20.13 10.99 2.40
N ALA A 82 19.17 10.16 1.97
CA ALA A 82 18.34 10.44 0.80
C ALA A 82 16.87 10.09 1.09
N PRO A 83 15.92 10.96 0.73
CA PRO A 83 14.52 10.61 0.80
C PRO A 83 14.22 9.58 -0.30
N ILE A 84 13.43 8.57 0.04
CA ILE A 84 13.00 7.51 -0.86
C ILE A 84 11.47 7.49 -0.87
N ILE A 85 10.91 7.53 -2.07
CA ILE A 85 9.48 7.59 -2.32
C ILE A 85 9.15 6.39 -3.20
N LYS A 86 8.25 5.54 -2.72
CA LYS A 86 7.80 4.33 -3.42
C LYS A 86 6.29 4.23 -3.39
N LEU A 87 5.72 4.02 -4.56
CA LEU A 87 4.40 3.42 -4.70
C LEU A 87 4.53 1.91 -4.50
N ASP A 88 3.54 1.26 -3.89
CA ASP A 88 3.47 -0.21 -3.85
C ASP A 88 3.56 -0.79 -5.28
N SER A 89 4.41 -1.80 -5.46
CA SER A 89 4.68 -2.47 -6.72
C SER A 89 3.52 -3.34 -7.24
N ASN A 90 2.54 -3.65 -6.39
CA ASN A 90 1.44 -4.56 -6.76
C ASN A 90 0.31 -3.89 -7.54
N GLY A 91 0.37 -2.58 -7.81
CA GLY A 91 -0.74 -1.85 -8.45
C GLY A 91 -2.00 -1.75 -7.60
N ASN A 92 -2.05 -2.48 -6.48
CA ASN A 92 -2.97 -2.27 -5.38
C ASN A 92 -2.52 -0.99 -4.69
N SER A 93 -3.19 0.08 -5.11
CA SER A 93 -3.00 1.49 -4.82
C SER A 93 -3.02 1.77 -3.31
N HIS A 94 -2.90 3.03 -2.90
CA HIS A 94 -3.12 3.52 -1.53
C HIS A 94 -1.97 3.44 -0.51
N SER A 95 -0.88 2.71 -0.73
CA SER A 95 0.29 2.78 0.18
C SER A 95 1.45 3.57 -0.45
N LEU A 96 1.65 4.80 0.03
CA LEU A 96 2.85 5.59 -0.29
C LEU A 96 3.91 5.40 0.80
N GLY A 97 4.99 4.68 0.45
CA GLY A 97 6.16 4.55 1.29
C GLY A 97 7.08 5.76 1.16
N MET A 98 7.21 6.54 2.23
CA MET A 98 8.19 7.63 2.36
C MET A 98 9.17 7.33 3.48
N TYR A 99 10.45 7.18 3.14
CA TYR A 99 11.46 6.89 4.14
C TYR A 99 12.84 7.43 3.81
N TRP A 100 13.67 7.53 4.84
CA TRP A 100 15.06 7.93 4.71
C TRP A 100 15.95 6.69 4.62
N GLY A 101 16.78 6.65 3.59
CA GLY A 101 17.90 5.71 3.49
C GLY A 101 19.22 6.44 3.58
N LYS A 102 20.29 5.73 3.94
CA LYS A 102 21.63 6.21 3.60
C LYS A 102 21.78 6.35 2.09
N ALA A 103 22.41 7.43 1.65
CA ALA A 103 22.66 7.65 0.23
C ALA A 103 23.50 6.51 -0.36
N LYS A 104 23.14 6.04 -1.56
CA LYS A 104 23.81 4.91 -2.24
C LYS A 104 25.26 5.20 -2.61
N TYR A 105 25.58 6.46 -2.89
CA TYR A 105 26.94 6.92 -3.12
C TYR A 105 27.52 7.20 -1.75
N GLY A 106 28.48 6.35 -1.34
CA GLY A 106 29.22 6.41 -0.09
C GLY A 106 30.67 6.78 -0.34
N HIS A 107 31.24 7.78 0.33
CA HIS A 107 32.68 7.99 0.31
C HIS A 107 33.35 6.84 1.05
N LYS A 108 34.44 6.31 0.48
CA LYS A 108 35.28 5.34 1.19
C LYS A 108 35.98 6.10 2.31
N THR A 109 35.62 5.88 3.57
CA THR A 109 36.47 6.28 4.69
C THR A 109 37.56 5.22 4.84
N LYS A 110 38.83 5.64 4.84
CA LYS A 110 39.94 4.79 5.29
C LYS A 110 39.81 4.68 6.81
N SER A 111 39.64 3.47 7.34
CA SER A 111 39.90 3.24 8.76
C SER A 111 41.42 3.36 9.00
N GLY A 112 41.83 3.67 10.24
CA GLY A 112 43.25 3.74 10.63
C GLY A 112 44.06 2.46 10.35
N ASN A 113 43.38 1.36 9.99
CA ASN A 113 43.99 0.07 9.64
C ASN A 113 43.97 -0.24 8.12
N GLY A 114 43.68 0.75 7.26
CA GLY A 114 43.81 0.63 5.80
C GLY A 114 42.65 -0.07 5.07
N ASP A 115 41.72 -0.69 5.79
CA ASP A 115 40.61 -1.43 5.18
C ASP A 115 39.46 -0.51 4.71
N LYS A 116 39.20 -0.58 3.40
CA LYS A 116 38.08 0.07 2.70
C LYS A 116 36.82 -0.78 2.85
N LYS A 117 35.95 -0.47 3.81
CA LYS A 117 34.60 -1.06 3.85
C LYS A 117 33.52 0.01 3.86
N VAL A 118 32.92 0.25 2.68
CA VAL A 118 31.55 0.79 2.62
C VAL A 118 30.64 -0.39 2.94
N GLN A 119 30.38 -0.61 4.23
CA GLN A 119 29.45 -1.65 4.64
C GLN A 119 28.04 -1.19 4.23
N ARG A 120 27.53 -1.74 3.13
CA ARG A 120 26.14 -1.58 2.69
C ARG A 120 25.27 -2.46 3.58
N LYS A 121 25.01 -2.02 4.80
CA LYS A 121 23.77 -2.41 5.48
C LYS A 121 22.71 -1.42 5.04
N SER A 122 21.48 -1.89 4.89
CA SER A 122 20.30 -1.05 4.67
C SER A 122 20.09 -0.19 5.91
N ASP A 123 20.92 0.84 6.07
CA ASP A 123 20.90 1.76 7.20
C ASP A 123 19.81 2.79 6.95
N HIS A 124 18.58 2.30 6.90
CA HIS A 124 17.41 3.16 6.90
C HIS A 124 17.35 3.86 8.25
N VAL A 125 17.01 5.14 8.23
CA VAL A 125 16.52 5.77 9.44
C VAL A 125 15.20 5.09 9.72
N SER A 126 15.00 4.55 10.93
CA SER A 126 13.74 3.90 11.28
C SER A 126 12.75 4.95 11.75
N MET A 127 11.57 4.97 11.13
CA MET A 127 10.50 5.86 11.54
C MET A 127 10.04 5.48 12.94
N ARG A 128 9.91 6.45 13.85
CA ARG A 128 9.30 6.18 15.15
C ARG A 128 7.82 5.93 14.93
N LYS A 129 7.33 4.81 15.47
CA LYS A 129 5.90 4.50 15.46
C LYS A 129 5.14 5.62 16.17
N ALA A 130 4.01 6.01 15.60
CA ALA A 130 3.15 6.98 16.25
C ALA A 130 2.57 6.40 17.55
N PRO A 131 2.31 7.26 18.56
CA PRO A 131 1.68 6.82 19.80
C PRO A 131 0.20 6.43 19.61
N SER A 132 -0.40 6.80 18.47
CA SER A 132 -1.79 6.55 18.13
C SER A 132 -1.89 5.88 16.77
N PRO A 133 -2.84 4.95 16.57
CA PRO A 133 -3.12 4.42 15.24
C PRO A 133 -3.57 5.50 14.27
N TYR A 134 -4.04 6.66 14.76
CA TYR A 134 -4.56 7.77 13.95
C TYR A 134 -3.52 8.82 13.54
N MET A 135 -2.23 8.56 13.78
CA MET A 135 -1.15 9.47 13.39
C MET A 135 -0.10 8.73 12.57
N PRO A 136 0.45 9.34 11.50
CA PRO A 136 1.59 8.76 10.84
C PRO A 136 2.82 8.82 11.76
N GLY A 137 3.72 7.85 11.61
CA GLY A 137 5.03 7.90 12.24
C GLY A 137 5.86 9.10 11.77
N ARG A 138 6.85 9.48 12.57
CA ARG A 138 7.79 10.58 12.25
C ARG A 138 9.23 10.12 12.45
N TYR A 139 10.14 10.73 11.70
CA TYR A 139 11.57 10.57 11.96
C TYR A 139 12.01 11.56 13.02
N GLU A 140 12.80 11.10 13.98
CA GLU A 140 13.36 12.01 14.97
C GLU A 140 14.64 12.63 14.45
N ALA A 141 14.82 13.95 14.69
CA ALA A 141 16.02 14.67 14.30
C ALA A 141 17.32 14.01 14.83
N SER A 142 17.25 13.39 16.00
CA SER A 142 18.35 12.67 16.67
C SER A 142 18.82 11.43 15.91
N GLN A 143 17.98 10.84 15.06
CA GLN A 143 18.32 9.64 14.29
C GLN A 143 19.20 9.97 13.07
N PHE A 144 19.22 11.23 12.64
CA PHE A 144 20.10 11.71 11.58
C PHE A 144 21.47 12.06 12.17
N LYS A 145 22.43 11.17 11.92
CA LYS A 145 23.82 11.29 12.38
C LYS A 145 24.67 11.88 11.25
N PHE A 146 25.14 13.09 11.45
CA PHE A 146 26.04 13.79 10.53
C PHE A 146 27.42 13.91 11.15
N ASN A 147 28.46 13.91 10.32
CA ASN A 147 29.79 14.37 10.74
C ASN A 147 29.86 15.90 10.64
N ASP A 148 30.91 16.50 11.22
CA ASP A 148 31.06 17.95 11.27
C ASP A 148 31.08 18.59 9.87
N HIS A 149 31.66 17.90 8.88
CA HIS A 149 31.71 18.36 7.49
C HIS A 149 30.35 18.41 6.79
N ASN A 150 29.36 17.65 7.25
CA ASN A 150 28.03 17.55 6.62
C ASN A 150 26.91 18.09 7.51
N ILE A 151 27.24 18.92 8.50
CA ILE A 151 26.25 19.54 9.38
C ILE A 151 25.23 20.37 8.59
N TRP A 152 25.64 20.94 7.46
CA TRP A 152 24.78 21.68 6.53
C TRP A 152 23.60 20.86 6.01
N GLN A 153 23.72 19.53 5.92
CA GLN A 153 22.62 18.66 5.46
C GLN A 153 21.50 18.57 6.48
N ARG A 154 21.78 18.81 7.76
CA ARG A 154 20.78 18.70 8.84
C ARG A 154 19.57 19.58 8.54
N GLU A 155 19.80 20.85 8.21
CA GLU A 155 18.71 21.79 7.97
C GLU A 155 17.85 21.38 6.76
N ILE A 156 18.49 20.92 5.69
CA ILE A 156 17.80 20.44 4.49
C ILE A 156 16.98 19.20 4.82
N VAL A 157 17.57 18.21 5.49
CA VAL A 157 16.89 16.97 5.87
C VAL A 157 15.69 17.26 6.77
N LEU A 158 15.84 18.12 7.78
CA LEU A 158 14.75 18.49 8.67
C LEU A 158 13.63 19.26 7.94
N SER A 159 13.98 20.21 7.08
CA SER A 159 13.02 20.96 6.27
C SER A 159 12.21 20.04 5.34
N ILE A 160 12.90 19.10 4.69
CA ILE A 160 12.27 18.13 3.78
C ILE A 160 11.45 17.10 4.54
N GLU A 161 11.91 16.64 5.71
CA GLU A 161 11.15 15.73 6.57
C GLU A 161 9.84 16.34 7.02
N THR A 162 9.80 17.63 7.37
CA THR A 162 8.56 18.33 7.72
C THR A 162 7.54 18.25 6.59
N LYS A 163 7.96 18.56 5.35
CA LYS A 163 7.09 18.47 4.16
C LYS A 163 6.59 17.04 3.92
N LEU A 164 7.48 16.06 4.00
CA LEU A 164 7.10 14.65 3.82
C LEU A 164 6.16 14.15 4.95
N ALA A 165 6.30 14.65 6.18
CA ALA A 165 5.42 14.31 7.29
C ALA A 165 3.98 14.84 7.09
N GLU A 166 3.82 16.02 6.50
CA GLU A 166 2.51 16.55 6.12
C GLU A 166 1.84 15.66 5.06
N LEU A 167 2.58 15.30 4.00
CA LEU A 167 2.06 14.41 2.96
C LEU A 167 1.68 13.03 3.51
N ARG A 168 2.51 12.44 4.39
CA ARG A 168 2.15 11.19 5.10
C ARG A 168 0.86 11.32 5.90
N THR A 169 0.63 12.47 6.52
CA THR A 169 -0.59 12.72 7.30
C THR A 169 -1.82 12.76 6.40
N ILE A 170 -1.72 13.39 5.24
CA ILE A 170 -2.83 13.46 4.27
C ILE A 170 -3.15 12.04 3.75
N ILE A 171 -2.13 11.28 3.34
CA ILE A 171 -2.31 9.90 2.83
C ILE A 171 -2.91 9.01 3.90
N PHE A 172 -2.42 9.12 5.13
CA PHE A 172 -2.97 8.34 6.23
C PHE A 172 -4.46 8.63 6.44
N LYS A 173 -4.89 9.89 6.39
CA LYS A 173 -6.31 10.26 6.47
C LYS A 173 -7.12 9.73 5.29
N LEU A 174 -6.58 9.84 4.06
CA LEU A 174 -7.23 9.28 2.88
C LEU A 174 -7.42 7.77 2.99
N ASN A 175 -6.41 7.05 3.49
CA ASN A 175 -6.50 5.61 3.67
C ASN A 175 -7.55 5.20 4.71
N LEU A 176 -7.74 5.99 5.78
CA LEU A 176 -8.84 5.78 6.72
C LEU A 176 -10.19 5.97 6.05
N SER A 177 -10.40 7.10 5.37
CA SER A 177 -11.65 7.37 4.64
C SER A 177 -11.93 6.32 3.57
N TYR A 178 -10.89 5.80 2.95
CA TYR A 178 -10.98 4.76 1.92
C TYR A 178 -11.42 3.43 2.54
N SER A 179 -10.83 3.05 3.68
CA SER A 179 -11.24 1.85 4.42
C SER A 179 -12.70 1.94 4.83
N ASP A 180 -13.14 3.08 5.35
CA ASP A 180 -14.53 3.31 5.75
C ASP A 180 -15.47 3.21 4.54
N LEU A 181 -15.11 3.81 3.41
CA LEU A 181 -15.89 3.75 2.16
C LEU A 181 -16.02 2.30 1.65
N LYS A 182 -14.92 1.53 1.72
CA LYS A 182 -14.92 0.13 1.32
C LYS A 182 -15.86 -0.71 2.18
N THR A 183 -15.84 -0.53 3.51
CA THR A 183 -16.76 -1.21 4.41
C THR A 183 -18.21 -0.85 4.12
N VAL A 184 -18.51 0.42 3.85
CA VAL A 184 -19.87 0.85 3.47
C VAL A 184 -20.31 0.20 2.14
N LEU A 185 -19.43 0.12 1.14
CA LEU A 185 -19.71 -0.55 -0.12
C LEU A 185 -19.99 -2.06 0.07
N GLU A 186 -19.20 -2.73 0.92
CA GLU A 186 -19.39 -4.14 1.27
C GLU A 186 -20.73 -4.36 2.00
N ASP A 187 -21.08 -3.51 2.97
CA ASP A 187 -22.36 -3.56 3.69
C ASP A 187 -23.56 -3.34 2.77
N ILE A 188 -23.43 -2.42 1.81
CA ILE A 188 -24.44 -2.15 0.79
C ILE A 188 -24.63 -3.36 -0.13
N ASP A 189 -23.55 -3.96 -0.62
CA ASP A 189 -23.59 -5.17 -1.46
C ASP A 189 -24.25 -6.34 -0.74
N ILE A 190 -23.92 -6.56 0.54
CA ILE A 190 -24.58 -7.56 1.40
C ILE A 190 -26.08 -7.26 1.54
N ALA A 191 -26.45 -6.01 1.80
CA ALA A 191 -27.84 -5.61 1.95
C ALA A 191 -28.64 -5.79 0.65
N PHE A 192 -28.02 -5.58 -0.52
CA PHE A 192 -28.66 -5.80 -1.81
C PHE A 192 -28.80 -7.28 -2.15
N LYS A 193 -27.75 -8.09 -1.94
CA LYS A 193 -27.84 -9.56 -2.10
C LYS A 193 -28.92 -10.20 -1.23
N LYS A 194 -29.24 -9.59 -0.09
CA LYS A 194 -30.30 -10.05 0.82
C LYS A 194 -31.71 -9.61 0.38
N ASN A 195 -31.82 -8.55 -0.42
CA ASN A 195 -33.09 -7.93 -0.83
C ASN A 195 -33.44 -8.15 -2.30
N ASP A 196 -32.56 -8.73 -3.11
CA ASP A 196 -32.99 -9.29 -4.38
C ASP A 196 -34.08 -10.34 -4.08
N PRO A 197 -35.32 -10.15 -4.56
CA PRO A 197 -36.30 -11.21 -4.49
C PRO A 197 -35.65 -12.35 -5.23
N VAL A 198 -35.42 -13.48 -4.53
CA VAL A 198 -34.94 -14.73 -5.10
C VAL A 198 -35.64 -14.85 -6.44
N GLU A 199 -34.92 -14.56 -7.53
CA GLU A 199 -35.45 -14.83 -8.84
C GLU A 199 -35.81 -16.30 -8.74
N HIS A 200 -37.07 -16.62 -9.01
CA HIS A 200 -37.45 -17.96 -9.38
C HIS A 200 -36.75 -18.29 -10.72
N SER A 201 -35.42 -18.18 -10.78
CA SER A 201 -34.58 -19.17 -11.43
C SER A 201 -35.15 -20.49 -10.97
N THR A 202 -35.53 -21.31 -11.93
CA THR A 202 -35.96 -22.69 -11.75
C THR A 202 -35.17 -23.27 -10.58
N LEU A 203 -35.81 -23.37 -9.41
CA LEU A 203 -35.16 -23.68 -8.14
C LEU A 203 -34.56 -25.07 -8.29
N THR A 204 -33.31 -25.13 -8.76
CA THR A 204 -32.48 -26.31 -8.60
C THR A 204 -32.26 -26.37 -7.11
N THR A 205 -33.06 -27.21 -6.46
CA THR A 205 -33.05 -27.34 -5.01
C THR A 205 -31.61 -27.64 -4.56
N GLU A 206 -31.23 -27.23 -3.36
CA GLU A 206 -29.90 -27.53 -2.81
C GLU A 206 -29.56 -29.03 -2.93
N ALA A 207 -30.59 -29.89 -2.84
CA ALA A 207 -30.49 -31.32 -3.08
C ALA A 207 -30.12 -31.71 -4.52
N GLU A 208 -30.60 -30.99 -5.53
CA GLU A 208 -30.24 -31.23 -6.94
C GLU A 208 -28.81 -30.79 -7.21
N LEU A 209 -28.36 -29.66 -6.69
CA LEU A 209 -26.98 -29.19 -6.81
C LEU A 209 -25.99 -30.16 -6.12
N LEU A 210 -26.34 -30.66 -4.95
CA LEU A 210 -25.55 -31.69 -4.25
C LEU A 210 -25.58 -33.03 -4.98
N GLY A 211 -26.70 -33.37 -5.63
CA GLY A 211 -26.81 -34.53 -6.51
C GLY A 211 -25.92 -34.42 -7.74
N GLU A 212 -25.80 -33.23 -8.34
CA GLU A 212 -24.88 -32.95 -9.45
C GLU A 212 -23.42 -32.98 -9.01
N LEU A 213 -23.10 -32.39 -7.85
CA LEU A 213 -21.76 -32.46 -7.26
C LEU A 213 -21.34 -33.91 -7.03
N ARG A 214 -22.22 -34.74 -6.47
CA ARG A 214 -21.98 -36.19 -6.30
C ARG A 214 -21.70 -36.87 -7.64
N LYS A 215 -22.52 -36.63 -8.67
CA LYS A 215 -22.33 -37.21 -10.00
C LYS A 215 -20.99 -36.78 -10.61
N ALA A 216 -20.60 -35.53 -10.45
CA ALA A 216 -19.32 -35.01 -10.93
C ALA A 216 -18.15 -35.69 -10.23
N LEU A 217 -18.18 -35.81 -8.90
CA LEU A 217 -17.16 -36.51 -8.13
C LEU A 217 -17.01 -37.97 -8.55
N HIS A 218 -18.13 -38.72 -8.69
CA HIS A 218 -18.07 -40.11 -9.15
C HIS A 218 -17.57 -40.25 -10.59
N LYS A 219 -17.88 -39.29 -11.47
CA LYS A 219 -17.37 -39.28 -12.84
C LYS A 219 -15.84 -39.17 -12.90
N PHE A 220 -15.23 -38.57 -11.89
CA PHE A 220 -13.79 -38.32 -11.81
C PHE A 220 -13.11 -39.15 -10.71
N ASP A 221 -13.63 -40.34 -10.39
CA ASP A 221 -13.07 -41.24 -9.37
C ASP A 221 -12.79 -40.55 -8.02
N MET A 222 -13.67 -39.63 -7.62
CA MET A 222 -13.56 -38.82 -6.40
C MET A 222 -12.34 -37.89 -6.37
N ASP A 223 -11.85 -37.43 -7.53
CA ASP A 223 -10.86 -36.34 -7.61
C ASP A 223 -11.56 -34.96 -7.60
N PRO A 224 -11.48 -34.18 -6.50
CA PRO A 224 -12.17 -32.89 -6.40
C PRO A 224 -11.54 -31.82 -7.30
N ASN A 225 -10.30 -31.98 -7.76
CA ASN A 225 -9.61 -30.99 -8.59
C ASN A 225 -10.11 -30.96 -10.04
N ARG A 226 -11.06 -31.84 -10.38
CA ARG A 226 -11.77 -31.87 -11.66
C ARG A 226 -13.13 -31.17 -11.61
N LEU A 227 -13.54 -30.70 -10.43
CA LEU A 227 -14.78 -29.95 -10.26
C LEU A 227 -14.69 -28.58 -10.92
N THR A 228 -15.84 -28.04 -11.34
CA THR A 228 -15.90 -26.62 -11.71
C THR A 228 -15.71 -25.75 -10.48
N ARG A 229 -15.41 -24.46 -10.69
CA ARG A 229 -15.24 -23.50 -9.60
C ARG A 229 -16.47 -23.43 -8.70
N GLU A 230 -17.66 -23.48 -9.29
CA GLU A 230 -18.94 -23.44 -8.58
C GLU A 230 -19.15 -24.71 -7.75
N GLN A 231 -18.83 -25.88 -8.31
CA GLN A 231 -18.90 -27.16 -7.61
C GLN A 231 -17.90 -27.25 -6.45
N GLY A 232 -16.68 -26.73 -6.65
CA GLY A 232 -15.69 -26.64 -5.59
C GLY A 232 -16.10 -25.68 -4.47
N GLN A 233 -16.69 -24.53 -4.82
CA GLN A 233 -17.27 -23.63 -3.82
C GLN A 233 -18.44 -24.27 -3.06
N LEU A 234 -19.31 -25.00 -3.75
CA LEU A 234 -20.39 -25.77 -3.12
C LEU A 234 -19.80 -26.81 -2.16
N LEU A 235 -18.82 -27.59 -2.61
CA LEU A 235 -18.13 -28.58 -1.78
C LEU A 235 -17.56 -27.93 -0.51
N MET A 236 -16.89 -26.77 -0.60
CA MET A 236 -16.26 -26.08 0.53
C MET A 236 -17.26 -25.43 1.50
N ASN A 237 -18.41 -24.96 0.99
CA ASN A 237 -19.38 -24.20 1.79
C ASN A 237 -20.49 -25.06 2.40
N THR A 238 -20.75 -26.27 1.89
CA THR A 238 -21.77 -27.16 2.45
C THR A 238 -21.35 -27.72 3.81
N PRO A 239 -22.21 -27.88 4.83
CA PRO A 239 -21.80 -28.52 6.08
C PRO A 239 -21.48 -30.03 5.91
N ASP A 240 -20.54 -30.56 6.70
CA ASP A 240 -20.15 -31.99 6.64
C ASP A 240 -21.32 -32.95 6.82
N SER A 241 -22.24 -32.61 7.74
CA SER A 241 -23.45 -33.39 7.97
C SER A 241 -24.34 -33.47 6.73
N VAL A 242 -24.37 -32.40 5.93
CA VAL A 242 -25.15 -32.34 4.70
C VAL A 242 -24.43 -33.13 3.59
N LEU A 243 -23.12 -32.98 3.43
CA LEU A 243 -22.34 -33.79 2.45
C LEU A 243 -22.50 -35.30 2.70
N ARG A 244 -22.44 -35.72 3.96
CA ARG A 244 -22.63 -37.12 4.36
C ARG A 244 -24.02 -37.65 3.98
N ASN A 245 -25.07 -36.82 4.07
CA ASN A 245 -26.42 -37.20 3.65
C ASN A 245 -26.53 -37.44 2.13
N PHE A 246 -25.57 -36.95 1.34
CA PHE A 246 -25.48 -37.15 -0.11
C PHE A 246 -24.37 -38.15 -0.51
N ASP A 247 -23.86 -38.96 0.43
CA ASP A 247 -22.75 -39.91 0.22
C ASP A 247 -21.44 -39.27 -0.29
N ILE A 248 -21.18 -38.00 0.06
CA ILE A 248 -19.91 -37.33 -0.24
C ILE A 248 -19.05 -37.35 1.01
N ASN A 249 -17.83 -37.92 0.94
CA ASN A 249 -16.87 -37.88 2.05
C ASN A 249 -16.33 -36.44 2.22
N PRO A 250 -16.56 -35.75 3.36
CA PRO A 250 -16.06 -34.39 3.56
C PRO A 250 -14.54 -34.24 3.49
N GLU A 251 -13.77 -35.31 3.78
CA GLU A 251 -12.31 -35.31 3.74
C GLU A 251 -11.75 -35.02 2.33
N ILE A 252 -12.57 -35.18 1.30
CA ILE A 252 -12.19 -34.82 -0.08
C ILE A 252 -11.88 -33.32 -0.23
N ARG A 253 -12.32 -32.47 0.69
CA ARG A 253 -11.93 -31.05 0.71
C ARG A 253 -10.45 -30.86 0.92
N ASP A 254 -9.83 -31.73 1.70
CA ASP A 254 -8.42 -31.60 2.07
C ASP A 254 -7.50 -31.82 0.87
N THR A 255 -8.03 -32.40 -0.21
CA THR A 255 -7.34 -32.66 -1.48
C THR A 255 -7.79 -31.74 -2.61
N TYR A 256 -8.67 -30.76 -2.34
CA TYR A 256 -9.11 -29.76 -3.32
C TYR A 256 -8.21 -28.51 -3.30
N PHE A 257 -7.59 -28.19 -4.44
CA PHE A 257 -6.64 -27.09 -4.57
C PHE A 257 -7.16 -25.90 -5.40
N GLY A 258 -8.38 -25.98 -5.92
CA GLY A 258 -8.99 -24.94 -6.77
C GLY A 258 -8.49 -24.95 -8.20
#